data_AF-A0A3M5DG93-F1
#
_entry.id   AF-A0A3M5DG93-F1
#
_cell.length_a   1.000
_cell.length_b   1.000
_cell.length_c   1.000
_cell.angle_alpha   90.00
_cell.angle_beta   90.00
_cell.angle_gamma   90.00
#
_symmetry.space_group_name_H-M   'P 1'
#
loop_
_entity.id
_entity.type
_entity.pdbx_description
1 polymer ?
#
loop_
_entity_poly.entity_id
_entity_poly.type
_entity_poly.pdbx_seq_one_letter_code
_entity_poly.pdbx_strand_id
1 'polypeptide(L)'
;MALVSPYGGLLQLVYSGATPGQTVTVKVTGAASQPFLDIQPGEDSSQAIADFIQALDADKADWLEIRSGSVEVHAKVEKVRGSIDKDYGGDVQRFIRELNEVFIDDAYTLAGFAIPNQAKTPAIQQECAVRGWDCDSETLHKLPGTQHINVDQYAQCGGGCSGNPYDQTWGLNPRGWGESHELGHNLQVNRLKVYGGRSGEISNQIFPLHKDWRVLREFGQNLDDTRVNYRNAYNLIVAGRAEADPLAGVYKRLWEDPGTYALNGERMAFYTQWVHYWADLKNDPLQGWDIWTLLYLHQRQVDKSDWDANKAALGYGTYAQRPGNSGDASSTDGNDNLLLGLSWLTQRDQRPTFALWGIRTSAAAQAQVAAYGFAEQPAFFYANNRTNEYSTVKLLDMSQGSPAWPFP
;
A
#
# COMPACT_ATOMS: atom_id res chain seq x y z
N MET A 1 -17.52 -38.36 -0.59
CA MET A 1 -16.10 -38.70 -0.30
C MET A 1 -15.94 -38.75 1.21
N ALA A 2 -15.23 -39.74 1.74
CA ALA A 2 -14.92 -39.83 3.17
C ALA A 2 -13.40 -39.60 3.33
N LEU A 3 -13.02 -38.73 4.26
CA LEU A 3 -11.63 -38.37 4.53
C LEU A 3 -11.30 -38.69 5.99
N VAL A 4 -10.11 -39.23 6.22
CA VAL A 4 -9.54 -39.45 7.55
C VAL A 4 -8.09 -38.98 7.48
N SER A 5 -7.76 -37.93 8.24
CA SER A 5 -6.40 -37.42 8.37
C SER A 5 -5.79 -37.91 9.69
N PRO A 6 -4.57 -38.45 9.70
CA PRO A 6 -3.88 -38.79 10.95
C PRO A 6 -3.50 -37.56 11.78
N TYR A 7 -3.58 -36.35 11.20
CA TYR A 7 -3.19 -35.10 11.83
C TYR A 7 -4.36 -34.20 12.23
N GLY A 8 -5.58 -34.52 11.77
CA GLY A 8 -6.62 -33.49 11.63
C GLY A 8 -6.23 -32.45 10.56
N GLY A 9 -6.81 -31.26 10.61
CA GLY A 9 -6.44 -30.14 9.75
C GLY A 9 -7.57 -29.14 9.50
N LEU A 10 -7.19 -27.91 9.12
CA LEU A 10 -8.09 -26.86 8.67
C LEU A 10 -8.58 -27.18 7.25
N LEU A 11 -9.90 -27.31 7.08
CA LEU A 11 -10.49 -27.65 5.77
C LEU A 11 -10.51 -26.42 4.86
N GLN A 12 -9.89 -26.53 3.69
CA GLN A 12 -9.84 -25.46 2.69
C GLN A 12 -10.67 -25.83 1.45
N LEU A 13 -11.44 -24.87 0.94
CA LEU A 13 -12.13 -25.01 -0.35
C LEU A 13 -11.25 -24.45 -1.47
N VAL A 14 -10.60 -25.33 -2.23
CA VAL A 14 -9.79 -24.94 -3.39
C VAL A 14 -10.68 -24.82 -4.62
N TYR A 15 -10.55 -23.71 -5.36
CA TYR A 15 -11.36 -23.43 -6.55
C TYR A 15 -10.52 -22.83 -7.69
N SER A 16 -11.03 -22.99 -8.92
CA SER A 16 -10.49 -22.34 -10.13
C SER A 16 -11.63 -22.10 -11.12
N GLY A 17 -11.49 -21.13 -12.02
CA GLY A 17 -12.54 -20.79 -12.99
C GLY A 17 -13.83 -20.23 -12.37
N ALA A 18 -13.75 -19.72 -11.13
CA ALA A 18 -14.88 -19.11 -10.45
C ALA A 18 -15.17 -17.69 -10.95
N THR A 19 -16.44 -17.29 -10.90
CA THR A 19 -16.89 -15.92 -11.05
C THR A 19 -16.72 -15.19 -9.70
N PRO A 20 -16.01 -14.04 -9.64
CA PRO A 20 -15.87 -13.28 -8.40
C PRO A 20 -17.23 -12.97 -7.76
N GLY A 21 -17.35 -13.22 -6.45
CA GLY A 21 -18.59 -13.02 -5.68
C GLY A 21 -19.60 -14.18 -5.72
N GLN A 22 -19.34 -15.26 -6.47
CA GLN A 22 -20.21 -16.44 -6.43
C GLN A 22 -20.14 -17.16 -5.09
N THR A 23 -21.21 -17.89 -4.73
CA THR A 23 -21.26 -18.72 -3.53
C THR A 23 -21.19 -20.21 -3.87
N VAL A 24 -20.75 -21.02 -2.91
CA VAL A 24 -20.69 -22.49 -3.01
C VAL A 24 -21.25 -23.09 -1.71
N THR A 25 -22.09 -24.11 -1.83
CA THR A 25 -22.59 -24.86 -0.68
C THR A 25 -21.71 -26.07 -0.40
N VAL A 26 -21.14 -26.14 0.81
CA VAL A 26 -20.40 -27.30 1.30
C VAL A 26 -21.23 -27.98 2.39
N LYS A 27 -21.47 -29.29 2.24
CA LYS A 27 -22.11 -30.12 3.27
C LYS A 27 -21.08 -31.07 3.86
N VAL A 28 -20.87 -30.99 5.16
CA VAL A 28 -19.86 -31.77 5.89
C VAL A 28 -20.49 -32.46 7.10
N THR A 29 -20.03 -33.65 7.43
CA THR A 29 -20.46 -34.42 8.61
C THR A 29 -19.23 -35.05 9.25
N GLY A 30 -19.15 -35.00 10.58
CA GLY A 30 -18.00 -35.53 11.33
C GLY A 30 -16.80 -34.57 11.41
N ALA A 31 -16.94 -33.31 10.99
CA ALA A 31 -15.93 -32.28 11.21
C ALA A 31 -16.05 -31.69 12.63
N ALA A 32 -14.90 -31.31 13.20
CA ALA A 32 -14.83 -30.47 14.39
C ALA A 32 -14.98 -28.99 14.00
N SER A 33 -15.09 -28.12 15.00
CA SER A 33 -15.16 -26.66 14.82
C SER A 33 -14.05 -25.98 15.62
N GLN A 34 -13.08 -25.42 14.91
CA GLN A 34 -12.05 -24.53 15.46
C GLN A 34 -12.66 -23.18 15.85
N PRO A 35 -12.02 -22.39 16.75
CA PRO A 35 -12.31 -20.98 16.86
C PRO A 35 -12.16 -20.32 15.48
N PHE A 36 -13.27 -19.80 14.96
CA PHE A 36 -13.33 -19.18 13.65
C PHE A 36 -14.00 -17.83 13.74
N LEU A 37 -13.24 -16.77 13.45
CA LEU A 37 -13.80 -15.42 13.34
C LEU A 37 -14.17 -15.16 11.89
N ASP A 38 -15.46 -15.05 11.63
CA ASP A 38 -16.01 -14.79 10.30
C ASP A 38 -16.64 -13.41 10.23
N ILE A 39 -15.89 -12.43 9.72
CA ILE A 39 -16.40 -11.07 9.53
C ILE A 39 -17.26 -11.04 8.27
N GLN A 40 -18.56 -10.77 8.44
CA GLN A 40 -19.49 -10.62 7.32
C GLN A 40 -19.28 -9.26 6.64
N PRO A 41 -19.01 -9.20 5.32
CA PRO A 41 -18.71 -7.94 4.65
C PRO A 41 -19.83 -6.91 4.77
N GLY A 42 -19.53 -5.77 5.40
CA GLY A 42 -20.47 -4.65 5.54
C GLY A 42 -21.59 -4.86 6.56
N GLU A 43 -21.55 -5.92 7.37
CA GLU A 43 -22.56 -6.23 8.39
C GLU A 43 -21.99 -6.13 9.81
N ASP A 44 -22.87 -6.00 10.81
CA ASP A 44 -22.46 -6.04 12.21
C ASP A 44 -21.85 -7.40 12.55
N SER A 45 -20.62 -7.37 13.08
CA SER A 45 -19.85 -8.58 13.42
C SER A 45 -19.75 -8.81 14.94
N SER A 46 -20.51 -8.09 15.76
CA SER A 46 -20.35 -8.13 17.22
C SER A 46 -20.63 -9.51 17.80
N GLN A 47 -21.65 -10.21 17.29
CA GLN A 47 -21.96 -11.58 17.71
C GLN A 47 -20.88 -12.58 17.28
N ALA A 48 -20.39 -12.48 16.04
CA ALA A 48 -19.33 -13.35 15.53
C ALA A 48 -18.04 -13.19 16.37
N ILE A 49 -17.73 -11.96 16.78
CA ILE A 49 -16.61 -11.66 17.68
C ILE A 49 -16.84 -12.27 19.07
N ALA A 50 -18.04 -12.14 19.63
CA ALA A 50 -18.37 -12.72 20.94
C ALA A 50 -18.25 -14.25 20.93
N ASP A 51 -18.78 -14.91 19.89
CA ASP A 51 -18.72 -16.36 19.71
C ASP A 51 -17.28 -16.84 19.53
N PHE A 52 -16.46 -16.10 18.78
CA PHE A 52 -15.03 -16.39 18.62
C PHE A 52 -14.27 -16.30 19.95
N ILE A 53 -14.51 -15.24 20.74
CA ILE A 53 -13.90 -15.09 22.06
C ILE A 53 -14.33 -16.25 22.97
N GLN A 54 -15.61 -16.61 22.98
CA GLN A 54 -16.09 -17.75 23.76
C GLN A 54 -15.40 -19.06 23.35
N ALA A 55 -15.17 -19.27 22.05
CA ALA A 55 -14.46 -20.44 21.55
C ALA A 55 -12.97 -20.44 21.94
N LEU A 56 -12.31 -19.27 21.95
CA LEU A 56 -10.94 -19.13 22.44
C LEU A 56 -10.82 -19.39 23.96
N ASP A 57 -11.77 -18.89 24.74
CA ASP A 57 -11.80 -19.07 26.20
C ASP A 57 -12.04 -20.54 26.60
N ALA A 58 -12.75 -21.30 25.78
CA ALA A 58 -12.97 -22.72 26.01
C ALA A 58 -11.69 -23.57 25.92
N ASP A 59 -10.66 -23.07 25.22
CA ASP A 59 -9.32 -23.66 25.09
C ASP A 59 -9.37 -25.14 24.66
N LYS A 60 -10.03 -25.41 23.52
CA LYS A 60 -10.26 -26.77 22.98
C LYS A 60 -9.58 -27.04 21.63
N ALA A 61 -8.78 -26.11 21.11
CA ALA A 61 -8.15 -26.22 19.81
C ALA A 61 -6.73 -25.66 19.81
N ASP A 62 -5.86 -26.24 19.00
CA ASP A 62 -4.49 -25.74 18.77
C ASP A 62 -4.40 -24.77 17.60
N TRP A 63 -5.43 -24.74 16.75
CA TRP A 63 -5.52 -23.91 15.55
C TRP A 63 -6.80 -23.07 15.55
N LEU A 64 -6.71 -21.88 14.96
CA LEU A 64 -7.82 -20.97 14.69
C LEU A 64 -7.72 -20.42 13.28
N GLU A 65 -8.83 -19.88 12.79
CA GLU A 65 -8.85 -19.13 11.53
C GLU A 65 -9.61 -17.82 11.70
N ILE A 66 -9.19 -16.79 10.95
CA ILE A 66 -9.88 -15.50 10.86
C ILE A 66 -10.10 -15.19 9.39
N ARG A 67 -11.33 -14.89 9.00
CA ARG A 67 -11.66 -14.31 7.69
C ARG A 67 -12.15 -12.88 7.90
N SER A 68 -11.45 -11.93 7.31
CA SER A 68 -11.79 -10.51 7.37
C SER A 68 -11.45 -9.81 6.07
N GLY A 69 -12.48 -9.36 5.35
CA GLY A 69 -12.33 -8.82 3.99
C GLY A 69 -11.64 -9.81 3.05
N SER A 70 -10.56 -9.36 2.40
CA SER A 70 -9.71 -10.18 1.52
C SER A 70 -8.52 -10.81 2.24
N VAL A 71 -8.54 -10.92 3.56
CA VAL A 71 -7.48 -11.59 4.34
C VAL A 71 -8.04 -12.82 5.05
N GLU A 72 -7.32 -13.92 4.95
CA GLU A 72 -7.55 -15.12 5.74
C GLU A 72 -6.29 -15.48 6.54
N VAL A 73 -6.44 -15.61 7.86
CA VAL A 73 -5.36 -15.99 8.77
C VAL A 73 -5.57 -17.44 9.17
N HIS A 74 -4.52 -18.26 9.02
CA HIS A 74 -4.45 -19.63 9.52
C HIS A 74 -3.37 -19.67 10.61
N ALA A 75 -3.79 -19.84 11.86
CA ALA A 75 -2.90 -19.57 12.99
C ALA A 75 -2.93 -20.63 14.07
N LYS A 76 -1.75 -20.85 14.65
CA LYS A 76 -1.61 -21.58 15.91
C LYS A 76 -2.14 -20.71 17.06
N VAL A 77 -3.04 -21.24 17.88
CA VAL A 77 -3.74 -20.49 18.94
C VAL A 77 -2.76 -19.85 19.91
N GLU A 78 -1.71 -20.58 20.33
CA GLU A 78 -0.70 -20.07 21.27
C GLU A 78 0.03 -18.82 20.75
N LYS A 79 0.21 -18.71 19.43
CA LYS A 79 0.90 -17.57 18.80
C LYS A 79 0.05 -16.31 18.83
N VAL A 80 -1.24 -16.46 18.50
CA VAL A 80 -2.21 -15.35 18.54
C VAL A 80 -2.49 -14.93 19.98
N ARG A 81 -2.70 -15.87 20.90
CA ARG A 81 -2.84 -15.59 22.33
C ARG A 81 -1.61 -14.86 22.87
N GLY A 82 -0.41 -15.29 22.47
CA GLY A 82 0.83 -14.60 22.83
C GLY A 82 0.87 -13.13 22.41
N SER A 83 0.40 -12.80 21.20
CA SER A 83 0.28 -11.40 20.74
C SER A 83 -0.76 -10.61 21.52
N ILE A 84 -1.93 -11.21 21.77
CA ILE A 84 -3.02 -10.57 22.54
C ILE A 84 -2.55 -10.28 23.97
N ASP A 85 -1.95 -11.25 24.65
CA ASP A 85 -1.52 -11.10 26.04
C ASP A 85 -0.38 -10.08 26.16
N LYS A 86 0.60 -10.15 25.26
CA LYS A 86 1.81 -9.31 25.30
C LYS A 86 1.54 -7.87 24.89
N ASP A 87 0.90 -7.67 23.74
CA ASP A 87 0.82 -6.36 23.09
C ASP A 87 -0.54 -5.66 23.37
N TYR A 88 -1.57 -6.42 23.77
CA TYR A 88 -2.92 -5.92 24.05
C TYR A 88 -3.35 -6.13 25.50
N GLY A 89 -2.48 -6.68 26.37
CA GLY A 89 -2.79 -6.90 27.79
C GLY A 89 -3.99 -7.82 28.02
N GLY A 90 -4.21 -8.77 27.11
CA GLY A 90 -5.35 -9.69 27.16
C GLY A 90 -6.64 -9.15 26.51
N ASP A 91 -6.64 -7.92 25.96
CA ASP A 91 -7.82 -7.32 25.33
C ASP A 91 -8.06 -7.88 23.91
N VAL A 92 -8.75 -9.03 23.83
CA VAL A 92 -9.08 -9.70 22.57
C VAL A 92 -9.96 -8.83 21.67
N GLN A 93 -10.88 -8.04 22.26
CA GLN A 93 -11.79 -7.16 21.51
C GLN A 93 -11.01 -6.04 20.79
N ARG A 94 -10.06 -5.41 21.49
CA ARG A 94 -9.18 -4.41 20.88
C ARG A 94 -8.26 -5.02 19.83
N PHE A 95 -7.70 -6.21 20.08
CA PHE A 95 -6.90 -6.92 19.10
C PHE A 95 -7.67 -7.15 17.79
N ILE A 96 -8.89 -7.67 17.88
CA ILE A 96 -9.74 -7.93 16.70
C ILE A 96 -10.11 -6.64 15.99
N ARG A 97 -10.47 -5.59 16.74
CA ARG A 97 -10.79 -4.28 16.15
C ARG A 97 -9.60 -3.71 15.38
N GLU A 98 -8.40 -3.70 15.97
CA GLU A 98 -7.22 -3.17 15.31
C GLU A 98 -6.74 -4.05 14.14
N LEU A 99 -6.93 -5.38 14.23
CA LEU A 99 -6.71 -6.29 13.10
C LEU A 99 -7.59 -5.91 11.90
N ASN A 100 -8.87 -5.67 12.14
CA ASN A 100 -9.82 -5.31 11.08
C ASN A 100 -9.61 -3.89 10.56
N GLU A 101 -9.46 -2.89 11.45
CA GLU A 101 -9.50 -1.47 11.09
C GLU A 101 -8.12 -0.87 10.80
N VAL A 102 -7.11 -1.19 11.61
CA VAL A 102 -5.78 -0.53 11.57
C VAL A 102 -4.83 -1.29 10.66
N PHE A 103 -5.02 -2.61 10.49
CA PHE A 103 -4.24 -3.41 9.56
C PHE A 103 -4.93 -3.64 8.22
N ILE A 104 -6.08 -4.33 8.23
CA ILE A 104 -6.72 -4.83 7.01
C ILE A 104 -7.39 -3.67 6.25
N ASP A 105 -8.38 -3.01 6.87
CA ASP A 105 -9.13 -1.93 6.24
C ASP A 105 -8.22 -0.77 5.82
N ASP A 106 -7.26 -0.40 6.67
CA ASP A 106 -6.27 0.64 6.39
C ASP A 106 -5.59 0.45 5.02
N ALA A 107 -5.13 -0.77 4.73
CA ALA A 107 -4.43 -1.07 3.49
C ALA A 107 -5.36 -1.08 2.27
N TYR A 108 -6.53 -1.72 2.37
CA TYR A 108 -7.47 -1.80 1.24
C TYR A 108 -8.15 -0.46 0.95
N THR A 109 -8.39 0.36 1.98
CA THR A 109 -8.89 1.73 1.86
C THR A 109 -7.84 2.65 1.25
N LEU A 110 -6.58 2.58 1.69
CA LEU A 110 -5.48 3.34 1.06
C LEU A 110 -5.30 2.95 -0.42
N ALA A 111 -5.49 1.67 -0.75
CA ALA A 111 -5.50 1.23 -2.14
C ALA A 111 -6.79 1.59 -2.88
N GLY A 112 -7.81 2.15 -2.23
CA GLY A 112 -9.03 2.67 -2.86
C GLY A 112 -9.95 1.61 -3.47
N PHE A 113 -10.00 0.40 -2.92
CA PHE A 113 -10.94 -0.62 -3.40
C PHE A 113 -12.40 -0.26 -3.08
N ALA A 114 -13.33 -0.90 -3.78
CA ALA A 114 -14.75 -0.89 -3.45
C ALA A 114 -14.98 -1.85 -2.28
N ILE A 115 -15.12 -1.28 -1.08
CA ILE A 115 -15.34 -2.03 0.15
C ILE A 115 -16.86 -2.02 0.44
N PRO A 116 -17.49 -3.19 0.65
CA PRO A 116 -18.93 -3.28 0.89
C PRO A 116 -19.38 -2.38 2.05
N ASN A 117 -20.45 -1.61 1.82
CA ASN A 117 -21.04 -0.66 2.77
C ASN A 117 -20.08 0.43 3.30
N GLN A 118 -18.96 0.67 2.62
CA GLN A 118 -17.99 1.71 2.99
C GLN A 118 -17.80 2.69 1.82
N ALA A 119 -18.37 3.88 1.99
CA ALA A 119 -18.18 4.97 1.05
C ALA A 119 -16.74 5.50 1.15
N LYS A 120 -16.19 6.00 0.03
CA LYS A 120 -14.93 6.76 0.04
C LYS A 120 -15.07 8.01 0.93
N THR A 121 -13.96 8.52 1.46
CA THR A 121 -13.97 9.77 2.23
C THR A 121 -14.48 10.95 1.38
N PRO A 122 -15.02 12.02 1.99
CA PRO A 122 -15.54 13.16 1.23
C PRO A 122 -14.53 13.79 0.27
N ALA A 123 -13.24 13.87 0.66
CA ALA A 123 -12.18 14.42 -0.17
C ALA A 123 -11.96 13.57 -1.44
N ILE A 124 -11.88 12.24 -1.30
CA ILE A 124 -11.74 11.32 -2.43
C ILE A 124 -12.96 11.38 -3.35
N GLN A 125 -14.18 11.40 -2.79
CA GLN A 125 -15.41 11.51 -3.59
C GLN A 125 -15.42 12.78 -4.44
N GLN A 126 -15.04 13.92 -3.84
CA GLN A 126 -14.99 15.21 -4.53
C GLN A 126 -13.95 15.22 -5.65
N GLU A 127 -12.74 14.70 -5.41
CA GLU A 127 -11.70 14.60 -6.44
C GLU A 127 -12.12 13.68 -7.59
N CYS A 128 -12.73 12.53 -7.31
CA CYS A 128 -13.25 11.64 -8.33
C CYS A 128 -14.35 12.30 -9.17
N ALA A 129 -15.28 13.02 -8.53
CA ALA A 129 -16.36 13.74 -9.21
C ALA A 129 -15.83 14.86 -10.11
N VAL A 130 -14.88 15.67 -9.62
CA VAL A 130 -14.23 16.74 -10.40
C VAL A 130 -13.55 16.19 -11.65
N ARG A 131 -13.02 14.96 -11.57
CA ARG A 131 -12.33 14.30 -12.68
C ARG A 131 -13.24 13.50 -13.60
N GLY A 132 -14.51 13.33 -13.22
CA GLY A 132 -15.44 12.45 -13.93
C GLY A 132 -14.94 11.01 -13.98
N TRP A 133 -14.31 10.54 -12.89
CA TRP A 133 -13.78 9.18 -12.80
C TRP A 133 -14.81 8.20 -12.24
N ASP A 134 -14.73 6.96 -12.71
CA ASP A 134 -15.32 5.83 -12.00
C ASP A 134 -14.35 5.45 -10.89
N CYS A 135 -14.78 5.62 -9.64
CA CYS A 135 -14.00 5.32 -8.44
C CYS A 135 -14.64 4.27 -7.52
N ASP A 136 -15.78 3.69 -7.94
CA ASP A 136 -16.58 2.82 -7.08
C ASP A 136 -17.07 1.53 -7.75
N SER A 137 -17.00 1.39 -9.07
CA SER A 137 -17.52 0.17 -9.71
C SER A 137 -16.72 -1.09 -9.34
N GLU A 138 -17.44 -2.17 -9.11
CA GLU A 138 -16.85 -3.51 -8.94
C GLU A 138 -16.08 -3.98 -10.19
N THR A 139 -16.43 -3.46 -11.37
CA THR A 139 -15.72 -3.77 -12.62
C THR A 139 -14.24 -3.38 -12.51
N LEU A 140 -13.96 -2.18 -11.99
CA LEU A 140 -12.60 -1.64 -11.91
C LEU A 140 -11.97 -1.82 -10.53
N HIS A 141 -12.76 -1.80 -9.46
CA HIS A 141 -12.27 -1.60 -8.10
C HIS A 141 -12.71 -2.66 -7.09
N LYS A 142 -13.28 -3.78 -7.54
CA LYS A 142 -13.52 -4.92 -6.64
C LYS A 142 -12.26 -5.26 -5.84
N LEU A 143 -12.46 -5.64 -4.59
CA LEU A 143 -11.39 -6.21 -3.76
C LEU A 143 -10.66 -7.36 -4.50
N PRO A 144 -9.35 -7.51 -4.29
CA PRO A 144 -8.59 -8.59 -4.91
C PRO A 144 -8.96 -9.94 -4.27
N GLY A 145 -8.42 -11.02 -4.85
CA GLY A 145 -8.48 -12.35 -4.24
C GLY A 145 -7.78 -12.38 -2.88
N THR A 146 -8.04 -13.43 -2.11
CA THR A 146 -7.57 -13.57 -0.73
C THR A 146 -6.04 -13.52 -0.61
N GLN A 147 -5.55 -12.73 0.35
CA GLN A 147 -4.20 -12.85 0.91
C GLN A 147 -4.27 -13.75 2.15
N HIS A 148 -3.58 -14.87 2.10
CA HIS A 148 -3.47 -15.78 3.23
C HIS A 148 -2.27 -15.42 4.11
N ILE A 149 -2.42 -15.65 5.41
CA ILE A 149 -1.37 -15.42 6.42
C ILE A 149 -1.24 -16.69 7.26
N ASN A 150 -0.05 -17.28 7.27
CA ASN A 150 0.26 -18.36 8.21
C ASN A 150 0.96 -17.78 9.44
N VAL A 151 0.40 -18.06 10.62
CA VAL A 151 1.02 -17.71 11.91
C VAL A 151 1.33 -19.01 12.65
N ASP A 152 2.60 -19.43 12.60
CA ASP A 152 2.99 -20.74 13.12
C ASP A 152 4.33 -20.69 13.88
N GLN A 153 4.81 -21.83 14.35
CA GLN A 153 6.09 -22.00 15.02
C GLN A 153 7.27 -21.84 14.05
N TYR A 154 7.07 -22.16 12.77
CA TYR A 154 8.08 -22.09 11.72
C TYR A 154 7.52 -21.36 10.49
N ALA A 155 8.42 -20.83 9.66
CA ALA A 155 8.10 -20.23 8.36
C ALA A 155 8.86 -20.97 7.26
N GLN A 156 8.40 -20.86 6.02
CA GLN A 156 9.06 -21.38 4.83
C GLN A 156 10.52 -20.90 4.70
N CYS A 157 10.79 -19.67 5.12
CA CYS A 157 12.13 -19.10 5.19
C CYS A 157 12.26 -18.11 6.35
N GLY A 158 13.45 -18.04 6.97
CA GLY A 158 13.74 -17.10 8.05
C GLY A 158 12.77 -17.19 9.24
N GLY A 159 12.48 -16.04 9.87
CA GLY A 159 11.43 -15.89 10.88
C GLY A 159 10.07 -15.48 10.30
N GLY A 160 10.03 -15.16 9.01
CA GLY A 160 8.87 -14.82 8.21
C GLY A 160 9.26 -14.80 6.73
N CYS A 161 8.33 -15.15 5.85
CA CYS A 161 8.61 -15.42 4.45
C CYS A 161 7.49 -14.87 3.56
N SER A 162 7.85 -14.14 2.50
CA SER A 162 6.89 -13.57 1.57
C SER A 162 6.20 -14.65 0.74
N GLY A 163 4.95 -14.40 0.37
CA GLY A 163 4.14 -15.37 -0.40
C GLY A 163 2.64 -15.13 -0.27
N ASN A 164 1.87 -16.11 -0.76
CA ASN A 164 0.44 -16.23 -0.46
C ASN A 164 0.11 -17.72 -0.29
N PRO A 165 0.11 -18.24 0.95
CA PRO A 165 0.27 -17.50 2.21
C PRO A 165 1.66 -16.88 2.38
N TYR A 166 1.73 -15.72 3.03
CA TYR A 166 2.99 -15.29 3.65
C TYR A 166 3.05 -15.85 5.07
N ASP A 167 4.26 -16.16 5.55
CA ASP A 167 4.46 -16.81 6.83
C ASP A 167 5.06 -15.86 7.87
N GLN A 168 4.64 -15.99 9.14
CA GLN A 168 5.23 -15.29 10.28
C GLN A 168 5.29 -16.17 11.54
N THR A 169 6.39 -16.05 12.31
CA THR A 169 6.61 -16.89 13.51
C THR A 169 6.49 -16.16 14.85
N TRP A 170 6.35 -14.83 14.83
CA TRP A 170 6.37 -13.98 16.03
C TRP A 170 5.00 -13.77 16.69
N GLY A 171 3.95 -14.42 16.18
CA GLY A 171 2.56 -14.08 16.52
C GLY A 171 1.93 -13.26 15.39
N LEU A 172 0.87 -12.51 15.69
CA LEU A 172 0.18 -11.62 14.74
C LEU A 172 0.04 -10.24 15.38
N ASN A 173 0.64 -9.20 14.81
CA ASN A 173 0.54 -7.85 15.35
C ASN A 173 -0.16 -6.91 14.36
N PRO A 174 -1.40 -6.45 14.64
CA PRO A 174 -2.08 -5.47 13.80
C PRO A 174 -1.27 -4.20 13.53
N ARG A 175 -0.44 -3.75 14.48
CA ARG A 175 0.44 -2.57 14.32
C ARG A 175 1.83 -2.91 13.77
N GLY A 176 2.14 -4.18 13.51
CA GLY A 176 3.48 -4.59 13.11
C GLY A 176 3.84 -4.14 11.70
N TRP A 177 5.09 -3.71 11.50
CA TRP A 177 5.60 -3.29 10.18
C TRP A 177 5.52 -4.43 9.16
N GLY A 178 5.94 -5.63 9.56
CA GLY A 178 6.04 -6.81 8.68
C GLY A 178 4.70 -7.18 8.06
N GLU A 179 3.64 -7.19 8.86
CA GLU A 179 2.28 -7.52 8.42
C GLU A 179 1.83 -6.60 7.26
N SER A 180 1.94 -5.29 7.41
CA SER A 180 1.55 -4.33 6.36
C SER A 180 2.56 -4.26 5.21
N HIS A 181 3.83 -4.56 5.43
CA HIS A 181 4.85 -4.68 4.39
C HIS A 181 4.53 -5.84 3.42
N GLU A 182 4.22 -7.02 3.97
CA GLU A 182 3.90 -8.23 3.21
C GLU A 182 2.53 -8.13 2.53
N LEU A 183 1.51 -7.64 3.25
CA LEU A 183 0.22 -7.31 2.63
C LEU A 183 0.42 -6.29 1.50
N GLY A 184 1.32 -5.32 1.69
CA GLY A 184 1.64 -4.33 0.69
C GLY A 184 2.17 -4.93 -0.61
N HIS A 185 2.92 -6.04 -0.58
CA HIS A 185 3.36 -6.73 -1.79
C HIS A 185 2.19 -7.26 -2.62
N ASN A 186 1.13 -7.78 -1.98
CA ASN A 186 -0.10 -8.23 -2.65
C ASN A 186 -0.76 -7.09 -3.45
N LEU A 187 -0.63 -5.87 -2.92
CA LEU A 187 -1.31 -4.69 -3.45
C LEU A 187 -0.47 -3.90 -4.46
N GLN A 188 0.80 -4.24 -4.66
CA GLN A 188 1.65 -3.52 -5.62
C GLN A 188 1.15 -3.62 -7.06
N VAL A 189 1.33 -2.53 -7.81
CA VAL A 189 1.08 -2.47 -9.25
C VAL A 189 2.29 -1.87 -9.97
N ASN A 190 2.69 -2.42 -11.12
CA ASN A 190 3.95 -2.03 -11.78
C ASN A 190 3.94 -0.57 -12.23
N ARG A 191 2.79 -0.05 -12.64
CA ARG A 191 2.65 1.36 -13.05
C ARG A 191 2.88 2.37 -11.93
N LEU A 192 2.92 1.95 -10.66
CA LEU A 192 3.26 2.80 -9.51
C LEU A 192 4.66 2.48 -8.95
N LYS A 193 5.52 1.80 -9.70
CA LYS A 193 6.91 1.47 -9.31
C LYS A 193 7.91 2.34 -10.06
N VAL A 194 8.66 3.17 -9.33
CA VAL A 194 9.83 3.86 -9.88
C VAL A 194 10.91 2.83 -10.23
N TYR A 195 11.33 2.81 -11.50
CA TYR A 195 12.28 1.85 -12.06
C TYR A 195 11.94 0.39 -11.72
N GLY A 196 10.65 0.02 -11.83
CA GLY A 196 10.19 -1.37 -11.73
C GLY A 196 10.69 -2.05 -10.46
N GLY A 197 11.48 -3.12 -10.62
CA GLY A 197 12.08 -3.89 -9.52
C GLY A 197 12.91 -3.09 -8.51
N ARG A 198 13.42 -1.90 -8.85
CA ARG A 198 14.10 -1.02 -7.87
C ARG A 198 13.14 -0.49 -6.79
N SER A 199 11.84 -0.48 -7.09
CA SER A 199 10.77 -0.19 -6.15
C SER A 199 10.02 -1.44 -5.66
N GLY A 200 10.59 -2.63 -5.86
CA GLY A 200 10.01 -3.90 -5.40
C GLY A 200 9.77 -3.91 -3.88
N GLU A 201 10.71 -3.35 -3.12
CA GLU A 201 10.65 -3.21 -1.65
C GLU A 201 10.31 -1.78 -1.18
N ILE A 202 9.80 -0.95 -2.09
CA ILE A 202 9.54 0.49 -1.83
C ILE A 202 8.06 0.82 -2.00
N SER A 203 7.43 0.44 -3.12
CA SER A 203 6.06 0.89 -3.39
C SER A 203 5.02 0.22 -2.48
N ASN A 204 5.35 -0.93 -1.88
CA ASN A 204 4.57 -1.55 -0.81
C ASN A 204 4.73 -0.82 0.53
N GLN A 205 5.73 0.03 0.71
CA GLN A 205 5.99 0.67 1.99
C GLN A 205 4.98 1.77 2.32
N ILE A 206 4.18 2.23 1.35
CA ILE A 206 3.09 3.18 1.61
C ILE A 206 2.10 2.62 2.64
N PHE A 207 1.90 1.30 2.68
CA PHE A 207 0.93 0.67 3.58
C PHE A 207 1.39 0.70 5.05
N PRO A 208 2.57 0.18 5.43
CA PRO A 208 3.04 0.32 6.80
C PRO A 208 3.32 1.79 7.19
N LEU A 209 3.81 2.64 6.26
CA LEU A 209 4.04 4.05 6.56
C LEU A 209 2.74 4.81 6.86
N HIS A 210 1.66 4.55 6.09
CA HIS A 210 0.35 5.13 6.36
C HIS A 210 -0.20 4.66 7.70
N LYS A 211 -0.10 3.35 7.98
CA LYS A 211 -0.51 2.78 9.26
C LYS A 211 0.24 3.41 10.43
N ASP A 212 1.56 3.57 10.36
CA ASP A 212 2.35 4.16 11.45
C ASP A 212 2.04 5.66 11.66
N TRP A 213 1.82 6.40 10.57
CA TRP A 213 1.31 7.77 10.63
C TRP A 213 -0.06 7.83 11.33
N ARG A 214 -0.97 6.92 10.99
CA ARG A 214 -2.29 6.80 11.64
C ARG A 214 -2.15 6.41 13.11
N VAL A 215 -1.31 5.43 13.43
CA VAL A 215 -1.11 4.92 14.80
C VAL A 215 -0.56 6.01 15.72
N LEU A 216 0.39 6.81 15.25
CA LEU A 216 0.88 7.97 16.01
C LEU A 216 -0.25 8.95 16.32
N ARG A 217 -1.09 9.27 15.33
CA ARG A 217 -2.18 10.25 15.48
C ARG A 217 -3.35 9.77 16.33
N GLU A 218 -3.78 8.53 16.15
CA GLU A 218 -4.97 7.98 16.81
C GLU A 218 -4.66 7.42 18.19
N PHE A 219 -3.45 6.88 18.39
CA PHE A 219 -3.09 6.17 19.62
C PHE A 219 -1.88 6.75 20.35
N GLY A 220 -1.19 7.76 19.79
CA GLY A 220 -0.01 8.37 20.42
C GLY A 220 1.23 7.47 20.44
N GLN A 221 1.23 6.33 19.74
CA GLN A 221 2.35 5.39 19.72
C GLN A 221 3.23 5.66 18.50
N ASN A 222 4.52 5.89 18.73
CA ASN A 222 5.47 6.16 17.66
C ASN A 222 6.23 4.87 17.28
N LEU A 223 5.92 4.32 16.10
CA LEU A 223 6.49 3.07 15.58
C LEU A 223 7.41 3.37 14.39
N ASP A 224 8.53 2.66 14.24
CA ASP A 224 9.35 2.70 13.02
C ASP A 224 9.72 4.12 12.49
N ASP A 225 9.86 5.11 13.38
CA ASP A 225 9.91 6.55 13.04
C ASP A 225 11.21 7.01 12.31
N THR A 226 12.09 6.08 11.97
CA THR A 226 13.34 6.32 11.25
C THR A 226 13.41 5.60 9.90
N ARG A 227 12.30 5.01 9.44
CA ARG A 227 12.23 4.29 8.15
C ARG A 227 12.54 5.19 6.96
N VAL A 228 11.93 6.38 6.91
CA VAL A 228 12.10 7.28 5.75
C VAL A 228 13.33 8.16 5.94
N ASN A 229 14.36 7.90 5.16
CA ASN A 229 15.65 8.58 5.27
C ASN A 229 15.71 9.81 4.37
N TYR A 230 14.92 10.85 4.70
CA TYR A 230 14.92 12.12 3.98
C TYR A 230 16.32 12.75 3.89
N ARG A 231 17.09 12.70 4.99
CA ARG A 231 18.42 13.31 5.05
C ARG A 231 19.38 12.71 4.05
N ASN A 232 19.47 11.38 4.00
CA ASN A 232 20.40 10.76 3.08
C ASN A 232 19.91 10.81 1.62
N ALA A 233 18.59 10.71 1.38
CA ALA A 233 18.02 10.97 0.06
C ALA A 233 18.42 12.36 -0.45
N TYR A 234 18.29 13.39 0.40
CA TYR A 234 18.72 14.75 0.10
C TYR A 234 20.22 14.82 -0.25
N ASN A 235 21.08 14.21 0.55
CA ASN A 235 22.53 14.18 0.29
C ASN A 235 22.87 13.57 -1.09
N LEU A 236 22.24 12.44 -1.43
CA LEU A 236 22.43 11.77 -2.71
C LEU A 236 21.94 12.63 -3.88
N ILE A 237 20.81 13.30 -3.72
CA ILE A 237 20.25 14.23 -4.71
C ILE A 237 21.18 15.42 -4.92
N VAL A 238 21.61 16.10 -3.85
CA VAL A 238 22.48 17.28 -3.92
C VAL A 238 23.82 16.93 -4.57
N ALA A 239 24.40 15.78 -4.22
CA ALA A 239 25.65 15.32 -4.83
C ALA A 239 25.47 14.90 -6.30
N GLY A 240 24.40 14.20 -6.63
CA GLY A 240 24.15 13.70 -7.98
C GLY A 240 23.81 14.82 -8.96
N ARG A 241 23.03 15.81 -8.53
CA ARG A 241 22.59 16.91 -9.40
C ARG A 241 23.71 17.92 -9.75
N ALA A 242 24.86 17.81 -9.09
CA ALA A 242 26.06 18.59 -9.41
C ALA A 242 26.90 17.97 -10.54
N GLU A 243 26.55 16.78 -11.02
CA GLU A 243 27.19 16.16 -12.18
C GLU A 243 26.78 16.83 -13.51
N ALA A 244 27.54 16.55 -14.57
CA ALA A 244 27.31 17.12 -15.90
C ALA A 244 25.93 16.75 -16.48
N ASP A 245 25.45 15.54 -16.19
CA ASP A 245 24.04 15.16 -16.34
C ASP A 245 23.43 14.98 -14.95
N PRO A 246 22.71 16.00 -14.43
CA PRO A 246 22.14 15.97 -13.09
C PRO A 246 21.20 14.78 -12.85
N LEU A 247 20.40 14.40 -13.86
CA LEU A 247 19.44 13.30 -13.73
C LEU A 247 20.19 11.97 -13.61
N ALA A 248 21.15 11.73 -14.50
CA ALA A 248 21.96 10.51 -14.47
C ALA A 248 22.80 10.41 -13.18
N GLY A 249 23.33 11.54 -12.70
CA GLY A 249 24.11 11.59 -11.46
C GLY A 249 23.30 11.18 -10.23
N VAL A 250 22.04 11.61 -10.14
CA VAL A 250 21.12 11.16 -9.07
C VAL A 250 20.68 9.71 -9.28
N TYR A 251 20.34 9.32 -10.52
CA TYR A 251 19.98 7.93 -10.86
C TYR A 251 21.03 6.94 -10.37
N LYS A 252 22.30 7.19 -10.69
CA LYS A 252 23.43 6.33 -10.30
C LYS A 252 23.54 6.15 -8.79
N ARG A 253 23.25 7.20 -8.03
CA ARG A 253 23.35 7.22 -6.56
C ARG A 253 22.17 6.58 -5.85
N LEU A 254 20.98 6.68 -6.43
CA LEU A 254 19.74 6.33 -5.74
C LEU A 254 19.08 5.05 -6.29
N TRP A 255 19.09 4.85 -7.61
CA TRP A 255 18.25 3.85 -8.28
C TRP A 255 19.03 2.74 -8.99
N GLU A 256 20.32 2.94 -9.32
CA GLU A 256 21.08 1.96 -10.09
C GLU A 256 21.30 0.63 -9.32
N ASP A 257 21.59 0.71 -8.01
CA ASP A 257 21.87 -0.45 -7.16
C ASP A 257 20.71 -1.48 -7.19
N PRO A 258 20.97 -2.71 -7.68
CA PRO A 258 19.97 -3.76 -7.84
C PRO A 258 19.70 -4.56 -6.57
N GLY A 259 20.38 -4.29 -5.44
CA GLY A 259 20.17 -5.03 -4.20
C GLY A 259 18.72 -4.95 -3.72
N THR A 260 18.18 -6.06 -3.20
CA THR A 260 16.77 -6.21 -2.81
C THR A 260 16.27 -5.05 -1.93
N TYR A 261 17.02 -4.71 -0.88
CA TYR A 261 16.71 -3.62 0.05
C TYR A 261 17.64 -2.41 -0.11
N ALA A 262 18.33 -2.29 -1.26
CA ALA A 262 19.26 -1.20 -1.48
C ALA A 262 18.54 0.15 -1.42
N LEU A 263 19.10 1.08 -0.64
CA LEU A 263 18.60 2.46 -0.49
C LEU A 263 17.11 2.52 -0.09
N ASN A 264 16.64 1.55 0.73
CA ASN A 264 15.23 1.41 1.08
C ASN A 264 14.65 2.70 1.69
N GLY A 265 15.31 3.25 2.70
CA GLY A 265 14.88 4.47 3.39
C GLY A 265 14.89 5.71 2.49
N GLU A 266 15.90 5.82 1.63
CA GLU A 266 16.09 6.95 0.72
C GLU A 266 15.07 6.92 -0.42
N ARG A 267 14.75 5.74 -0.94
CA ARG A 267 13.75 5.56 -2.00
C ARG A 267 12.32 5.75 -1.47
N MET A 268 12.03 5.32 -0.24
CA MET A 268 10.74 5.61 0.42
C MET A 268 10.49 7.12 0.53
N ALA A 269 11.54 7.93 0.72
CA ALA A 269 11.41 9.38 0.82
C ALA A 269 10.83 10.02 -0.44
N PHE A 270 11.00 9.43 -1.64
CA PHE A 270 10.33 9.86 -2.87
C PHE A 270 8.81 9.69 -2.76
N TYR A 271 8.35 8.54 -2.26
CA TYR A 271 6.92 8.24 -2.18
C TYR A 271 6.20 9.15 -1.19
N THR A 272 6.85 9.54 -0.09
CA THR A 272 6.28 10.48 0.88
C THR A 272 6.34 11.94 0.43
N GLN A 273 7.18 12.32 -0.54
CA GLN A 273 7.17 13.69 -1.10
C GLN A 273 5.77 14.11 -1.54
N TRP A 274 5.06 13.18 -2.19
CA TRP A 274 3.74 13.43 -2.74
C TRP A 274 2.66 13.53 -1.68
N VAL A 275 2.83 12.85 -0.55
CA VAL A 275 1.96 12.95 0.62
C VAL A 275 2.02 14.37 1.19
N HIS A 276 3.24 14.87 1.43
CA HIS A 276 3.45 16.23 1.93
C HIS A 276 2.96 17.28 0.93
N TYR A 277 3.28 17.10 -0.36
CA TYR A 277 2.84 17.99 -1.42
C TYR A 277 1.32 18.08 -1.51
N TRP A 278 0.63 16.95 -1.41
CA TRP A 278 -0.82 16.92 -1.51
C TRP A 278 -1.50 17.54 -0.28
N ALA A 279 -0.96 17.32 0.92
CA ALA A 279 -1.44 17.99 2.14
C ALA A 279 -1.38 19.52 2.00
N ASP A 280 -0.26 20.06 1.49
CA ASP A 280 -0.11 21.49 1.24
C ASP A 280 -1.07 21.98 0.14
N LEU A 281 -1.22 21.21 -0.95
CA LEU A 281 -2.13 21.56 -2.05
C LEU A 281 -3.60 21.61 -1.60
N LYS A 282 -3.99 20.73 -0.68
CA LYS A 282 -5.34 20.72 -0.08
C LYS A 282 -5.47 21.65 1.11
N ASN A 283 -4.37 22.19 1.60
CA ASN A 283 -4.31 22.95 2.84
C ASN A 283 -4.97 22.19 4.00
N ASP A 284 -4.73 20.88 4.06
CA ASP A 284 -5.25 19.96 5.07
C ASP A 284 -4.21 18.86 5.37
N PRO A 285 -3.63 18.84 6.58
CA PRO A 285 -2.60 17.84 6.95
C PRO A 285 -3.14 16.41 7.02
N LEU A 286 -4.47 16.20 7.02
CA LEU A 286 -5.08 14.88 7.07
C LEU A 286 -5.31 14.27 5.69
N GLN A 287 -5.28 15.08 4.63
CA GLN A 287 -5.57 14.61 3.27
C GLN A 287 -4.32 14.15 2.52
N GLY A 288 -3.11 14.32 3.05
CA GLY A 288 -1.87 14.04 2.32
C GLY A 288 -1.82 12.66 1.66
N TRP A 289 -2.27 11.63 2.36
CA TRP A 289 -2.25 10.25 1.85
C TRP A 289 -3.29 9.95 0.76
N ASP A 290 -4.30 10.80 0.58
CA ASP A 290 -5.32 10.67 -0.46
C ASP A 290 -4.71 10.60 -1.87
N ILE A 291 -3.54 11.22 -2.08
CA ILE A 291 -2.86 11.16 -3.38
C ILE A 291 -2.55 9.73 -3.83
N TRP A 292 -2.18 8.86 -2.88
CA TRP A 292 -1.91 7.46 -3.20
C TRP A 292 -3.19 6.72 -3.52
N THR A 293 -4.25 6.91 -2.73
CA THR A 293 -5.59 6.39 -3.04
C THR A 293 -6.05 6.79 -4.44
N LEU A 294 -5.88 8.07 -4.81
CA LEU A 294 -6.23 8.59 -6.13
C LEU A 294 -5.35 8.01 -7.24
N LEU A 295 -4.06 7.80 -7.02
CA LEU A 295 -3.17 7.13 -7.97
C LEU A 295 -3.57 5.66 -8.17
N TYR A 296 -3.98 4.95 -7.12
CA TYR A 296 -4.47 3.57 -7.25
C TYR A 296 -5.78 3.49 -8.04
N LEU A 297 -6.73 4.41 -7.78
CA LEU A 297 -7.99 4.53 -8.52
C LEU A 297 -7.73 4.86 -9.99
N HIS A 298 -6.88 5.85 -10.26
CA HIS A 298 -6.45 6.23 -11.60
C HIS A 298 -5.80 5.07 -12.34
N GLN A 299 -4.85 4.38 -11.70
CA GLN A 299 -4.09 3.32 -12.33
C GLN A 299 -4.99 2.13 -12.71
N ARG A 300 -5.97 1.75 -11.88
CA ARG A 300 -6.93 0.68 -12.25
C ARG A 300 -7.79 1.06 -13.45
N GLN A 301 -8.17 2.32 -13.60
CA GLN A 301 -8.86 2.80 -14.79
C GLN A 301 -7.91 2.77 -16.02
N VAL A 302 -6.67 3.24 -15.85
CA VAL A 302 -5.63 3.15 -16.89
C VAL A 302 -5.36 1.69 -17.30
N ASP A 303 -5.53 0.73 -16.41
CA ASP A 303 -5.33 -0.68 -16.68
C ASP A 303 -6.51 -1.34 -17.42
N LYS A 304 -7.75 -0.98 -17.05
CA LYS A 304 -8.95 -1.78 -17.41
C LYS A 304 -10.08 -1.03 -18.12
N SER A 305 -10.19 0.28 -17.96
CA SER A 305 -11.28 1.05 -18.61
C SER A 305 -11.17 0.97 -20.13
N ASP A 306 -12.29 1.07 -20.85
CA ASP A 306 -12.27 1.18 -22.31
C ASP A 306 -11.36 2.36 -22.73
N TRP A 307 -10.33 2.08 -23.54
CA TRP A 307 -9.24 3.02 -23.70
C TRP A 307 -9.66 4.31 -24.43
N ASP A 308 -10.33 4.16 -25.58
CA ASP A 308 -10.70 5.32 -26.39
C ASP A 308 -11.77 6.19 -25.73
N ALA A 309 -12.70 5.58 -24.98
CA ALA A 309 -13.70 6.33 -24.24
C ALA A 309 -13.13 7.07 -23.01
N ASN A 310 -12.07 6.56 -22.36
CA ASN A 310 -11.65 7.05 -21.04
C ASN A 310 -10.30 7.79 -21.03
N LYS A 311 -9.42 7.59 -22.04
CA LYS A 311 -8.06 8.16 -22.01
C LYS A 311 -8.01 9.67 -21.80
N ALA A 312 -8.99 10.43 -22.30
CA ALA A 312 -9.06 11.88 -22.10
C ALA A 312 -9.23 12.25 -20.61
N ALA A 313 -10.18 11.62 -19.91
CA ALA A 313 -10.42 11.86 -18.49
C ALA A 313 -9.24 11.42 -17.61
N LEU A 314 -8.47 10.43 -18.07
CA LEU A 314 -7.30 9.90 -17.37
C LEU A 314 -6.00 10.69 -17.63
N GLY A 315 -6.03 11.73 -18.46
CA GLY A 315 -4.82 12.46 -18.84
C GLY A 315 -3.95 11.76 -19.89
N TYR A 316 -4.48 10.82 -20.64
CA TYR A 316 -3.78 10.04 -21.68
C TYR A 316 -4.26 10.38 -23.10
N GLY A 317 -4.80 11.57 -23.32
CA GLY A 317 -5.41 11.97 -24.60
C GLY A 317 -4.50 11.81 -25.82
N THR A 318 -3.18 11.97 -25.69
CA THR A 318 -2.22 11.84 -26.81
C THR A 318 -1.83 10.40 -27.10
N TYR A 319 -2.19 9.45 -26.24
CA TYR A 319 -1.85 8.05 -26.39
C TYR A 319 -2.89 7.32 -27.26
N ALA A 320 -2.46 6.83 -28.42
CA ALA A 320 -3.31 6.01 -29.27
C ALA A 320 -3.74 4.70 -28.60
N GLN A 321 -2.86 4.12 -27.76
CA GLN A 321 -3.06 2.83 -27.10
C GLN A 321 -2.72 2.93 -25.61
N ARG A 322 -3.28 2.01 -24.82
CA ARG A 322 -2.99 1.86 -23.39
C ARG A 322 -1.48 1.65 -23.18
N PRO A 323 -0.86 2.32 -22.19
CA PRO A 323 0.56 2.12 -21.89
C PRO A 323 0.85 0.70 -21.38
N GLY A 324 2.12 0.30 -21.51
CA GLY A 324 2.64 -0.95 -20.97
C GLY A 324 2.49 -1.07 -19.45
N ASN A 325 2.82 -2.25 -18.93
CA ASN A 325 2.76 -2.59 -17.50
C ASN A 325 4.03 -3.33 -17.03
N SER A 326 5.17 -3.04 -17.65
CA SER A 326 6.42 -3.71 -17.34
C SER A 326 6.90 -3.40 -15.92
N GLY A 327 7.28 -4.44 -15.18
CA GLY A 327 7.95 -4.33 -13.88
C GLY A 327 9.48 -4.30 -13.97
N ASP A 328 10.04 -4.27 -15.18
CA ASP A 328 11.48 -4.27 -15.40
C ASP A 328 12.11 -2.91 -15.05
N ALA A 329 13.28 -2.92 -14.42
CA ALA A 329 14.00 -1.70 -14.03
C ALA A 329 14.50 -0.86 -15.22
N SER A 330 14.64 -1.46 -16.40
CA SER A 330 14.98 -0.79 -17.65
C SER A 330 13.79 -0.11 -18.33
N SER A 331 12.55 -0.44 -17.93
CA SER A 331 11.34 0.19 -18.47
C SER A 331 11.13 1.61 -17.93
N THR A 332 10.32 2.40 -18.63
CA THR A 332 9.76 3.66 -18.13
C THR A 332 8.29 3.56 -17.76
N ASP A 333 7.62 2.41 -17.93
CA ASP A 333 6.16 2.30 -17.76
C ASP A 333 5.66 2.82 -16.40
N GLY A 334 6.34 2.44 -15.31
CA GLY A 334 6.02 2.93 -13.97
C GLY A 334 6.37 4.40 -13.75
N ASN A 335 7.54 4.84 -14.21
CA ASN A 335 7.96 6.24 -14.13
C ASN A 335 6.99 7.16 -14.88
N ASP A 336 6.55 6.72 -16.06
CA ASP A 336 5.66 7.46 -16.96
C ASP A 336 4.27 7.58 -16.34
N ASN A 337 3.68 6.49 -15.82
CA ASN A 337 2.37 6.58 -15.17
C ASN A 337 2.42 7.40 -13.88
N LEU A 338 3.47 7.30 -13.08
CA LEU A 338 3.65 8.17 -11.91
C LEU A 338 3.74 9.65 -12.33
N LEU A 339 4.56 10.00 -13.33
CA LEU A 339 4.68 11.38 -13.80
C LEU A 339 3.34 11.91 -14.31
N LEU A 340 2.65 11.13 -15.14
CA LEU A 340 1.38 11.51 -15.75
C LEU A 340 0.27 11.63 -14.71
N GLY A 341 0.13 10.64 -13.83
CA GLY A 341 -0.86 10.60 -12.77
C GLY A 341 -0.66 11.73 -11.77
N LEU A 342 0.56 11.93 -11.26
CA LEU A 342 0.86 13.02 -10.33
C LEU A 342 0.68 14.39 -10.98
N SER A 343 1.14 14.59 -12.22
CA SER A 343 0.95 15.87 -12.91
C SER A 343 -0.52 16.17 -13.17
N TRP A 344 -1.29 15.15 -13.56
CA TRP A 344 -2.73 15.26 -13.79
C TRP A 344 -3.52 15.51 -12.52
N LEU A 345 -3.21 14.80 -11.43
CA LEU A 345 -3.86 14.97 -10.13
C LEU A 345 -3.55 16.36 -9.54
N THR A 346 -2.29 16.79 -9.59
CA THR A 346 -1.86 18.08 -9.03
C THR A 346 -2.16 19.27 -9.94
N GLN A 347 -2.51 19.04 -11.21
CA GLN A 347 -2.68 20.08 -12.24
C GLN A 347 -1.43 20.95 -12.42
N ARG A 348 -0.26 20.33 -12.23
CA ARG A 348 1.07 20.95 -12.35
C ARG A 348 1.99 20.02 -13.08
N ASP A 349 2.90 20.57 -13.87
CA ASP A 349 3.92 19.75 -14.52
C ASP A 349 5.02 19.41 -13.52
N GLN A 350 5.12 18.12 -13.17
CA GLN A 350 6.04 17.60 -12.15
C GLN A 350 7.40 17.14 -12.70
N ARG A 351 7.67 17.33 -14.01
CA ARG A 351 8.95 16.93 -14.64
C ARG A 351 10.19 17.43 -13.89
N PRO A 352 10.25 18.65 -13.34
CA PRO A 352 11.45 19.13 -12.63
C PRO A 352 11.78 18.33 -11.37
N THR A 353 10.77 17.97 -10.57
CA THR A 353 10.98 17.14 -9.38
C THR A 353 11.32 15.71 -9.79
N PHE A 354 10.71 15.14 -10.84
CA PHE A 354 11.14 13.81 -11.34
C PHE A 354 12.61 13.81 -11.78
N ALA A 355 13.06 14.84 -12.48
CA ALA A 355 14.46 15.00 -12.86
C ALA A 355 15.38 15.19 -11.64
N LEU A 356 14.95 15.97 -10.63
CA LEU A 356 15.67 16.14 -9.36
C LEU A 356 15.92 14.80 -8.67
N TRP A 357 14.96 13.88 -8.73
CA TRP A 357 15.06 12.54 -8.15
C TRP A 357 15.73 11.51 -9.05
N GLY A 358 16.29 11.90 -10.20
CA GLY A 358 16.96 10.99 -11.12
C GLY A 358 16.02 10.01 -11.84
N ILE A 359 14.76 10.40 -12.06
CA ILE A 359 13.72 9.56 -12.66
C ILE A 359 13.52 9.96 -14.12
N ARG A 360 13.98 9.13 -15.05
CA ARG A 360 13.76 9.32 -16.49
C ARG A 360 12.37 8.82 -16.91
N THR A 361 11.79 9.48 -17.89
CA THR A 361 10.49 9.18 -18.48
C THR A 361 10.58 9.17 -20.01
N SER A 362 9.67 8.46 -20.67
CA SER A 362 9.66 8.37 -22.14
C SER A 362 9.29 9.69 -22.80
N ALA A 363 9.68 9.85 -24.06
CA ALA A 363 9.28 10.99 -24.87
C ALA A 363 7.75 11.12 -24.99
N ALA A 364 7.02 9.99 -25.03
CA ALA A 364 5.57 9.99 -25.07
C ALA A 364 4.96 10.59 -23.80
N ALA A 365 5.47 10.22 -22.62
CA ALA A 365 4.99 10.76 -21.36
C ALA A 365 5.33 12.25 -21.23
N GLN A 366 6.55 12.65 -21.62
CA GLN A 366 6.93 14.07 -21.62
C GLN A 366 6.06 14.91 -22.56
N ALA A 367 5.73 14.41 -23.73
CA ALA A 367 4.83 15.08 -24.67
C ALA A 367 3.39 15.18 -24.12
N GLN A 368 2.90 14.14 -23.46
CA GLN A 368 1.59 14.17 -22.82
C GLN A 368 1.53 15.16 -21.65
N VAL A 369 2.57 15.26 -20.82
CA VAL A 369 2.63 16.30 -19.77
C VAL A 369 2.64 17.70 -20.39
N ALA A 370 3.43 17.91 -21.45
CA ALA A 370 3.43 19.19 -22.16
C ALA A 370 2.05 19.53 -22.74
N ALA A 371 1.32 18.54 -23.23
CA ALA A 371 -0.03 18.72 -23.77
C ALA A 371 -1.08 19.12 -22.72
N TYR A 372 -0.82 18.90 -21.43
CA TYR A 372 -1.70 19.41 -20.39
C TYR A 372 -1.70 20.95 -20.29
N GLY A 373 -0.61 21.60 -20.71
CA GLY A 373 -0.47 23.05 -20.62
C GLY A 373 -0.42 23.59 -19.18
N PHE A 374 -0.10 22.75 -18.20
CA PHE A 374 0.01 23.16 -16.81
C PHE A 374 1.25 24.03 -16.55
N ALA A 375 1.16 24.89 -15.54
CA ALA A 375 2.32 25.57 -15.02
C ALA A 375 3.31 24.55 -14.41
N GLU A 376 4.58 24.72 -14.74
CA GLU A 376 5.67 23.95 -14.14
C GLU A 376 5.63 24.08 -12.61
N GLN A 377 5.73 22.96 -11.91
CA GLN A 377 6.06 22.95 -10.48
C GLN A 377 7.59 22.99 -10.36
N PRO A 378 8.19 24.10 -9.89
CA PRO A 378 9.62 24.15 -9.69
C PRO A 378 10.06 23.00 -8.79
N ALA A 379 11.24 22.45 -9.08
CA ALA A 379 11.79 21.32 -8.34
C ALA A 379 11.76 21.62 -6.83
N PHE A 380 11.24 20.67 -6.05
CA PHE A 380 11.07 20.83 -4.62
C PHE A 380 11.54 19.58 -3.86
N PHE A 381 11.76 19.75 -2.56
CA PHE A 381 12.04 18.65 -1.64
C PHE A 381 11.43 18.94 -0.27
N TYR A 382 10.57 18.04 0.23
CA TYR A 382 10.12 18.01 1.61
C TYR A 382 11.13 17.25 2.47
N ALA A 383 11.67 17.96 3.45
CA ALA A 383 12.60 17.45 4.44
C ALA A 383 11.90 17.25 5.78
N ASN A 384 12.19 16.14 6.45
CA ASN A 384 11.85 15.92 7.84
C ASN A 384 12.96 15.12 8.54
N ASN A 385 13.05 15.21 9.87
CA ASN A 385 13.93 14.37 10.68
C ASN A 385 13.18 13.23 11.40
N ARG A 386 11.87 13.08 11.13
CA ARG A 386 10.99 12.02 11.63
C ARG A 386 10.15 11.46 10.48
N THR A 387 9.73 10.19 10.61
CA THR A 387 8.93 9.50 9.59
C THR A 387 7.45 9.74 9.77
N ASN A 388 6.93 9.78 11.00
CA ASN A 388 5.48 9.76 11.26
C ASN A 388 4.91 11.15 11.60
N GLU A 389 5.74 12.04 12.14
CA GLU A 389 5.32 13.37 12.60
C GLU A 389 5.45 14.41 11.48
N TYR A 390 4.34 14.68 10.78
CA TYR A 390 4.36 15.56 9.62
C TYR A 390 4.31 17.05 9.97
N SER A 391 3.91 17.44 11.20
CA SER A 391 3.87 18.86 11.58
C SER A 391 5.23 19.57 11.50
N THR A 392 6.34 18.82 11.51
CA THR A 392 7.70 19.37 11.45
C THR A 392 8.28 19.43 10.04
N VAL A 393 7.59 18.91 9.02
CA VAL A 393 8.09 18.86 7.65
C VAL A 393 8.42 20.26 7.11
N LYS A 394 9.48 20.38 6.33
CA LYS A 394 9.93 21.64 5.71
C LYS A 394 10.03 21.48 4.21
N LEU A 395 9.33 22.34 3.47
CA LEU A 395 9.47 22.47 2.02
C LEU A 395 10.75 23.24 1.67
N LEU A 396 11.56 22.67 0.78
CA LEU A 396 12.76 23.28 0.21
C LEU A 396 12.53 23.58 -1.27
N ASP A 397 12.82 24.81 -1.68
CA ASP A 397 12.93 25.18 -3.09
C ASP A 397 14.28 24.68 -3.64
N MET A 398 14.21 23.79 -4.63
CA MET A 398 15.37 23.17 -5.27
C MET A 398 15.62 23.73 -6.68
N SER A 399 14.88 24.75 -7.10
CA SER A 399 14.94 25.30 -8.47
C SER A 399 16.19 26.16 -8.72
N GLN A 400 16.64 26.93 -7.73
CA GLN A 400 17.78 27.84 -7.85
C GLN A 400 19.09 27.32 -7.21
N GLY A 401 19.05 26.11 -6.64
CA GLY A 401 20.18 25.53 -5.93
C GLY A 401 19.73 24.45 -4.96
N SER A 402 20.60 24.16 -3.99
CA SER A 402 20.34 23.20 -2.93
C SER A 402 20.58 23.87 -1.57
N PRO A 403 19.51 24.21 -0.82
CA PRO A 403 19.64 24.74 0.54
C PRO A 403 20.46 23.83 1.46
N ALA A 404 20.92 24.35 2.60
CA ALA A 404 21.46 23.48 3.64
C ALA A 404 20.34 22.56 4.18
N TRP A 405 20.72 21.35 4.62
CA TRP A 405 19.78 20.47 5.32
C TRP A 405 19.21 21.19 6.57
N PRO A 406 17.86 21.27 6.73
CA PRO A 406 17.25 22.24 7.64
C PRO A 406 16.98 21.71 9.06
N PHE A 407 17.52 20.54 9.42
CA PHE A 407 17.38 19.93 10.75
C PHE A 407 18.76 19.59 11.34
N PRO A 408 18.92 19.60 12.67
CA PRO A 408 20.17 19.22 13.33
C PRO A 408 20.55 17.74 13.14
#